data_AF-W2TV32-F1
#
_entry.id   AF-W2TV32-F1
#
_cell.length_a   1.000
_cell.length_b   1.000
_cell.length_c   1.000
_cell.angle_alpha   90.00
_cell.angle_beta   90.00
_cell.angle_gamma   90.00
#
_symmetry.space_group_name_H-M   'P 1'
#
loop_
_entity.id
_entity.type
_entity.pdbx_description
1 polymer ?
#
loop_
_entity_poly.entity_id
_entity_poly.type
_entity_poly.pdbx_seq_one_letter_code
_entity_poly.pdbx_strand_id
1 'polypeptide(L)'
;MMLSPELRGKVDAFLTLHTYSQMWIHPFSHQRKTVPEDITDIEQVGKRALNALESVYGTKYRFGTGADILYPSSGGSDDWAKGKGGAKYVYLMELRPGEEVWDGFILDSRQLIPTGRETWAGIKVVIEAVLKLRRARPTRPTTTTTISPTTFPQTMNTFRRRIFNRPNLIKPIFVSSEARSIALERLRQQQANLEAMRQRARGT
;
A
#
# COMPACT_ATOMS: atom_id res chain seq x y z
N MET A 1 -3.55 6.52 -6.48
CA MET A 1 -3.30 5.10 -6.83
C MET A 1 -1.85 4.71 -6.44
N MET A 2 -1.58 4.26 -5.21
CA MET A 2 -0.25 4.00 -4.60
C MET A 2 0.76 5.17 -4.51
N LEU A 3 1.02 5.94 -5.57
CA LEU A 3 1.96 7.06 -5.54
C LEU A 3 1.35 8.39 -5.03
N SER A 4 0.05 8.39 -4.72
CA SER A 4 -0.61 9.57 -4.18
C SER A 4 -0.07 9.93 -2.79
N PRO A 5 -0.11 11.21 -2.38
CA PRO A 5 0.37 11.64 -1.06
C PRO A 5 -0.21 10.84 0.11
N GLU A 6 -1.43 10.34 -0.04
CA GLU A 6 -2.16 9.61 0.99
C GLU A 6 -1.61 8.20 1.19
N LEU A 7 -1.17 7.54 0.11
CA LEU A 7 -0.80 6.12 0.10
C LEU A 7 0.70 5.86 -0.04
N ARG A 8 1.47 6.84 -0.51
CA ARG A 8 2.92 6.69 -0.74
C ARG A 8 3.64 6.25 0.54
N GLY A 9 4.32 5.11 0.47
CA GLY A 9 5.04 4.53 1.60
C GLY A 9 4.17 3.95 2.72
N LYS A 10 2.86 3.81 2.50
CA LYS A 10 1.90 3.25 3.47
C LYS A 10 1.28 1.92 3.04
N VAL A 11 1.67 1.41 1.87
CA VAL A 11 1.19 0.13 1.33
C VAL A 11 2.27 -0.91 1.59
N ASP A 12 2.05 -1.77 2.60
CA ASP A 12 3.00 -2.83 2.96
C ASP A 12 2.78 -4.13 2.15
N ALA A 13 1.57 -4.33 1.60
CA ALA A 13 1.24 -5.46 0.74
C ALA A 13 0.40 -5.05 -0.48
N PHE A 14 0.58 -5.73 -1.59
CA PHE A 14 -0.19 -5.58 -2.84
C PHE A 14 -0.61 -6.96 -3.33
N LEU A 15 -1.90 -7.17 -3.51
CA LEU A 15 -2.48 -8.42 -4.00
C LEU A 15 -3.30 -8.12 -5.25
N THR A 16 -3.03 -8.82 -6.33
CA THR A 16 -3.84 -8.76 -7.56
C THR A 16 -4.42 -10.13 -7.87
N LEU A 17 -5.72 -10.16 -8.14
CA LEU A 17 -6.48 -11.40 -8.29
C LEU A 17 -6.91 -11.54 -9.74
N HIS A 18 -6.60 -12.70 -10.30
CA HIS A 18 -6.84 -13.12 -11.67
C HIS A 18 -7.49 -14.50 -11.66
N THR A 19 -7.96 -14.93 -12.82
CA THR A 19 -8.44 -16.29 -13.04
C THR A 19 -8.09 -16.64 -14.49
N TYR A 20 -7.66 -17.86 -14.80
CA TYR A 20 -7.59 -19.07 -13.97
C TYR A 20 -6.21 -19.71 -14.07
N SER A 21 -5.89 -20.65 -13.16
CA SER A 21 -4.84 -21.69 -13.27
C SER A 21 -4.43 -22.30 -11.92
N GLN A 22 -4.95 -21.79 -10.79
CA GLN A 22 -4.48 -22.16 -9.44
C GLN A 22 -2.98 -21.89 -9.24
N MET A 23 -2.58 -20.63 -9.42
CA MET A 23 -1.20 -20.17 -9.21
C MET A 23 -1.14 -19.07 -8.16
N TRP A 24 -0.12 -19.11 -7.31
CA TRP A 24 0.23 -18.05 -6.37
C TRP A 24 1.61 -17.53 -6.73
N ILE A 25 1.61 -16.44 -7.47
CA ILE A 25 2.78 -15.86 -8.11
C ILE A 25 3.37 -14.77 -7.23
N HIS A 26 4.70 -14.74 -7.11
CA HIS A 26 5.43 -13.60 -6.58
C HIS A 26 6.28 -12.95 -7.69
N PRO A 27 6.63 -11.66 -7.57
CA PRO A 27 7.54 -11.02 -8.52
C PRO A 27 8.92 -11.71 -8.57
N PHE A 28 9.68 -11.61 -9.67
CA PHE A 28 9.36 -10.84 -10.88
C PHE A 28 8.91 -11.73 -12.04
N SER A 29 8.02 -11.19 -12.88
CA SER A 29 7.46 -11.90 -14.04
C SER A 29 8.14 -11.54 -15.36
N HIS A 30 8.87 -10.42 -15.46
CA HIS A 30 9.50 -9.98 -16.72
C HIS A 30 10.62 -10.88 -17.25
N GLN A 31 11.36 -11.59 -16.38
CA GLN A 31 12.48 -12.43 -16.78
C GLN A 31 12.66 -13.61 -15.81
N ARG A 32 12.96 -14.80 -16.36
CA ARG A 32 13.24 -16.01 -15.56
C ARG A 32 14.38 -15.80 -14.58
N LYS A 33 14.34 -16.53 -13.46
CA LYS A 33 15.36 -16.47 -12.40
C LYS A 33 15.61 -15.07 -11.82
N THR A 34 14.64 -14.16 -11.96
CA THR A 34 14.71 -12.81 -11.41
C THR A 34 13.77 -12.72 -10.21
N VAL A 35 14.33 -12.42 -9.04
CA VAL A 35 13.60 -12.37 -7.77
C VAL A 35 13.93 -11.09 -7.00
N PRO A 36 13.03 -10.61 -6.14
CA PRO A 36 13.32 -9.50 -5.23
C PRO A 36 14.41 -9.85 -4.22
N GLU A 37 15.08 -8.83 -3.69
CA GLU A 37 16.13 -8.98 -2.67
C GLU A 37 15.62 -9.65 -1.38
N ASP A 38 14.34 -9.43 -1.03
CA ASP A 38 13.68 -9.99 0.15
C ASP A 38 12.89 -11.28 -0.15
N ILE A 39 13.29 -12.02 -1.19
CA ILE A 39 12.61 -13.24 -1.64
C ILE A 39 12.39 -14.26 -0.52
N THR A 40 13.33 -14.43 0.41
CA THR A 40 13.20 -15.38 1.51
C THR A 40 11.93 -15.13 2.35
N ASP A 41 11.63 -13.87 2.68
CA ASP A 41 10.42 -13.52 3.42
C ASP A 41 9.15 -13.76 2.59
N ILE A 42 9.21 -13.41 1.30
CA ILE A 42 8.09 -13.53 0.36
C ILE A 42 7.74 -15.01 0.16
N GLU A 43 8.72 -15.88 -0.03
CA GLU A 43 8.49 -17.31 -0.16
C GLU A 43 7.94 -17.92 1.13
N GLN A 44 8.50 -17.56 2.29
CA GLN A 44 8.03 -18.08 3.56
C GLN A 44 6.57 -17.72 3.83
N VAL A 45 6.17 -16.47 3.57
CA VAL A 45 4.78 -16.03 3.71
C VAL A 45 3.88 -16.70 2.66
N GLY A 46 4.33 -16.76 1.40
CA GLY A 46 3.57 -17.37 0.31
C GLY A 46 3.29 -18.85 0.53
N LYS A 47 4.30 -19.63 0.94
CA LYS A 47 4.15 -21.07 1.29
C LYS A 47 3.17 -21.28 2.44
N ARG A 48 3.19 -20.42 3.46
CA ARG A 48 2.20 -20.48 4.56
C ARG A 48 0.79 -20.11 4.07
N ALA A 49 0.67 -19.13 3.18
CA ALA A 49 -0.61 -18.74 2.59
C ALA A 49 -1.21 -19.89 1.77
N LEU A 50 -0.38 -20.59 0.99
CA LEU A 50 -0.81 -21.78 0.25
C LEU A 50 -1.24 -22.92 1.15
N ASN A 51 -0.49 -23.22 2.21
CA ASN A 51 -0.90 -24.24 3.18
C ASN A 51 -2.26 -23.90 3.81
N ALA A 52 -2.50 -22.62 4.13
CA ALA A 52 -3.77 -22.17 4.67
C ALA A 52 -4.92 -22.28 3.65
N LEU A 53 -4.67 -21.93 2.39
CA LEU A 53 -5.61 -22.10 1.28
C LEU A 53 -5.96 -23.58 1.09
N GLU A 54 -4.94 -24.44 0.92
CA GLU A 54 -5.10 -25.88 0.70
C GLU A 54 -5.84 -26.54 1.87
N SER A 55 -5.64 -26.09 3.11
CA SER A 55 -6.32 -26.65 4.29
C SER A 55 -7.86 -26.53 4.27
N VAL A 56 -8.42 -25.64 3.45
CA VAL A 56 -9.88 -25.43 3.40
C VAL A 56 -10.57 -26.52 2.59
N TYR A 57 -10.07 -26.82 1.39
CA TYR A 57 -10.72 -27.75 0.44
C TYR A 57 -9.77 -28.72 -0.26
N GLY A 58 -8.47 -28.71 0.07
CA GLY A 58 -7.45 -29.55 -0.57
C GLY A 58 -6.99 -29.04 -1.94
N THR A 59 -7.38 -27.83 -2.33
CA THR A 59 -7.01 -27.27 -3.64
C THR A 59 -5.55 -26.84 -3.64
N LYS A 60 -4.80 -27.38 -4.60
CA LYS A 60 -3.37 -27.18 -4.71
C LYS A 60 -3.07 -26.08 -5.72
N TYR A 61 -2.27 -25.12 -5.28
CA TYR A 61 -1.80 -24.03 -6.13
C TYR A 61 -0.30 -24.17 -6.36
N ARG A 62 0.14 -23.82 -7.57
CA ARG A 62 1.58 -23.72 -7.89
C ARG A 62 2.14 -22.42 -7.32
N PHE A 63 3.39 -22.43 -6.88
CA PHE A 63 4.08 -21.26 -6.31
C PHE A 63 5.37 -20.97 -7.06
N GLY A 64 5.63 -19.70 -7.34
CA GLY A 64 6.89 -19.26 -7.95
C GLY A 64 6.77 -17.89 -8.61
N THR A 65 7.75 -17.55 -9.44
CA THR A 65 7.67 -16.34 -10.28
C THR A 65 6.78 -16.58 -11.49
N GLY A 66 6.11 -15.53 -12.00
CA GLY A 66 5.30 -15.65 -13.21
C GLY A 66 6.14 -16.08 -14.42
N ALA A 67 7.40 -15.64 -14.48
CA ALA A 67 8.33 -16.04 -15.54
C ALA A 67 8.66 -17.54 -15.53
N ASP A 68 8.72 -18.15 -14.36
CA ASP A 68 9.13 -19.55 -14.17
C ASP A 68 7.93 -20.52 -14.20
N ILE A 69 6.75 -20.13 -13.67
CA ILE A 69 5.59 -21.03 -13.61
C ILE A 69 4.54 -20.79 -14.69
N LEU A 70 4.57 -19.65 -15.37
CA LEU A 70 3.67 -19.30 -16.47
C LEU A 70 4.49 -19.01 -17.74
N TYR A 71 4.90 -17.76 -17.95
CA TYR A 71 5.84 -17.33 -18.99
C TYR A 71 6.37 -15.91 -18.69
N PRO A 72 7.54 -15.52 -19.24
CA PRO A 72 8.06 -14.16 -19.06
C PRO A 72 7.11 -13.10 -19.62
N SER A 73 6.71 -12.13 -18.79
CA SER A 73 5.78 -11.05 -19.17
C SER A 73 6.16 -9.73 -18.49
N SER A 74 6.19 -8.64 -19.28
CA SER A 74 6.55 -7.31 -18.80
C SER A 74 5.32 -6.43 -18.59
N GLY A 75 5.42 -5.45 -17.68
CA GLY A 75 4.35 -4.48 -17.42
C GLY A 75 3.29 -4.92 -16.40
N GLY A 76 3.51 -6.05 -15.72
CA GLY A 76 2.65 -6.54 -14.65
C GLY A 76 2.52 -5.55 -13.48
N SER A 77 1.32 -5.44 -12.93
CA SER A 77 1.03 -4.54 -11.81
C SER A 77 1.74 -4.97 -10.51
N ASP A 78 1.94 -6.26 -10.34
CA ASP A 78 2.73 -6.92 -9.30
C ASP A 78 4.22 -6.55 -9.39
N ASP A 79 4.83 -6.69 -10.57
CA ASP A 79 6.23 -6.29 -10.82
C ASP A 79 6.43 -4.80 -10.52
N TRP A 80 5.49 -3.95 -10.96
CA TRP A 80 5.53 -2.52 -10.67
C TRP A 80 5.34 -2.21 -9.18
N ALA A 81 4.37 -2.86 -8.51
CA ALA A 81 4.11 -2.65 -7.09
C ALA A 81 5.32 -3.02 -6.23
N LYS A 82 6.06 -4.06 -6.63
CA LYS A 82 7.30 -4.48 -5.96
C LYS A 82 8.48 -3.58 -6.30
N GLY A 83 8.73 -3.34 -7.58
CA GLY A 83 9.93 -2.61 -8.03
C GLY A 83 9.87 -1.09 -7.87
N LYS A 84 8.69 -0.47 -8.02
CA LYS A 84 8.50 0.99 -7.93
C LYS A 84 7.52 1.39 -6.83
N GLY A 85 6.50 0.58 -6.57
CA GLY A 85 5.47 0.86 -5.55
C GLY A 85 5.97 0.74 -4.11
N GLY A 86 7.04 -0.03 -3.88
CA GLY A 86 7.65 -0.22 -2.57
C GLY A 86 6.87 -1.13 -1.62
N ALA A 87 5.88 -1.89 -2.12
CA ALA A 87 5.18 -2.88 -1.32
C ALA A 87 6.11 -4.06 -1.00
N LYS A 88 6.10 -4.53 0.26
CA LYS A 88 6.96 -5.65 0.68
C LYS A 88 6.37 -6.98 0.20
N TYR A 89 5.15 -7.28 0.60
CA TYR A 89 4.48 -8.54 0.26
C TYR A 89 3.63 -8.34 -0.99
N VAL A 90 4.10 -8.86 -2.12
CA VAL A 90 3.41 -8.72 -3.40
C VAL A 90 3.11 -10.10 -3.96
N TYR A 91 1.84 -10.34 -4.28
CA TYR A 91 1.41 -11.59 -4.90
C TYR A 91 0.37 -11.35 -5.99
N LEU A 92 0.48 -12.10 -7.07
CA LEU A 92 -0.55 -12.28 -8.09
C LEU A 92 -1.15 -13.67 -7.89
N MET A 93 -2.46 -13.78 -7.94
CA MET A 93 -3.15 -15.07 -7.78
C MET A 93 -3.95 -15.38 -9.04
N GLU A 94 -3.68 -16.52 -9.67
CA GLU A 94 -4.57 -17.11 -10.67
C GLU A 94 -5.47 -18.11 -9.93
N LEU A 95 -6.76 -17.79 -9.80
CA LEU A 95 -7.71 -18.58 -9.02
C LEU A 95 -8.17 -19.84 -9.77
N ARG A 96 -9.16 -20.54 -9.21
CA ARG A 96 -9.83 -21.69 -9.83
C ARG A 96 -10.49 -21.30 -11.17
N PRO A 97 -10.64 -22.26 -12.11
CA PRO A 97 -10.21 -23.65 -12.02
C PRO A 97 -8.71 -23.86 -12.30
N GLY A 98 -8.26 -25.11 -12.31
CA GLY A 98 -6.92 -25.48 -12.75
C GLY A 98 -6.71 -25.18 -14.25
N GLU A 99 -5.44 -25.07 -14.65
CA GLU A 99 -5.01 -24.72 -16.00
C GLU A 99 -5.52 -25.71 -17.08
N GLU A 100 -5.84 -26.94 -16.68
CA GLU A 100 -6.36 -28.01 -17.52
C GLU A 100 -7.81 -27.81 -18.00
N VAL A 101 -8.55 -26.87 -17.42
CA VAL A 101 -9.94 -26.59 -17.79
C VAL A 101 -9.99 -25.66 -19.00
N TRP A 102 -10.48 -26.18 -20.13
CA TRP A 102 -10.48 -25.49 -21.43
C TRP A 102 -11.30 -24.20 -21.48
N ASP A 103 -12.33 -24.08 -20.62
CA ASP A 103 -13.18 -22.90 -20.49
C ASP A 103 -13.09 -22.32 -19.07
N GLY A 104 -11.86 -22.16 -18.57
CA GLY A 104 -11.63 -21.82 -17.17
C GLY A 104 -12.15 -20.44 -16.75
N PHE A 105 -12.53 -19.58 -17.69
CA PHE A 105 -13.20 -18.32 -17.38
C PHE A 105 -14.68 -18.49 -17.04
N ILE A 106 -15.32 -19.59 -17.49
CA ILE A 106 -16.71 -19.92 -17.18
C ILE A 106 -16.74 -20.95 -16.04
N LEU A 107 -16.45 -20.46 -14.84
CA LEU A 107 -16.47 -21.28 -13.62
C LEU A 107 -17.91 -21.55 -13.14
N ASP A 108 -18.20 -22.79 -12.74
CA ASP A 108 -19.49 -23.16 -12.13
C ASP A 108 -19.80 -22.28 -10.91
N SER A 109 -21.01 -21.69 -10.88
CA SER A 109 -21.48 -20.83 -9.78
C SER A 109 -21.32 -21.44 -8.38
N ARG A 110 -21.39 -22.77 -8.25
CA ARG A 110 -21.18 -23.50 -6.98
C ARG A 110 -19.76 -23.41 -6.47
N GLN A 111 -18.79 -23.06 -7.32
CA GLN A 111 -17.37 -22.90 -6.99
C GLN A 111 -17.02 -21.49 -6.53
N LEU A 112 -17.91 -20.49 -6.68
CA LEU A 112 -17.62 -19.10 -6.31
C LEU A 112 -17.33 -18.95 -4.82
N ILE A 113 -18.22 -19.48 -3.96
CA ILE A 113 -18.04 -19.43 -2.51
C ILE A 113 -16.85 -20.28 -2.03
N PRO A 114 -16.66 -21.52 -2.52
CA PRO A 114 -15.44 -22.27 -2.24
C PRO A 114 -14.15 -21.53 -2.60
N THR A 115 -14.07 -20.96 -3.81
CA THR A 115 -12.89 -20.20 -4.28
C THR A 115 -12.62 -18.99 -3.39
N GLY A 116 -13.66 -18.24 -3.03
CA GLY A 116 -13.53 -17.09 -2.13
C GLY A 116 -13.05 -17.49 -0.72
N ARG A 117 -13.57 -18.59 -0.16
CA ARG A 117 -13.22 -19.06 1.18
C ARG A 117 -11.77 -19.54 1.30
N GLU A 118 -11.30 -20.35 0.36
CA GLU A 118 -9.89 -20.80 0.38
C GLU A 118 -8.92 -19.65 0.09
N THR A 119 -9.27 -18.78 -0.85
CA THR A 119 -8.47 -17.61 -1.20
C THR A 119 -8.32 -16.69 0.01
N TRP A 120 -9.42 -16.46 0.73
CA TRP A 120 -9.41 -15.68 1.95
C TRP A 120 -8.52 -16.28 3.05
N ALA A 121 -8.46 -17.61 3.17
CA ALA A 121 -7.57 -18.27 4.12
C ALA A 121 -6.09 -17.93 3.84
N GLY A 122 -5.67 -17.94 2.58
CA GLY A 122 -4.32 -17.50 2.19
C GLY A 122 -4.08 -16.01 2.41
N ILE A 123 -5.03 -15.15 2.03
CA ILE A 123 -4.92 -13.69 2.20
C ILE A 123 -4.72 -13.31 3.67
N LYS A 124 -5.42 -13.96 4.60
CA LYS A 124 -5.25 -13.71 6.05
C LYS A 124 -3.80 -13.90 6.50
N VAL A 125 -3.09 -14.90 5.98
CA VAL A 125 -1.68 -15.13 6.31
C VAL A 125 -0.79 -13.95 5.86
N VAL A 126 -1.07 -13.38 4.69
CA VAL A 126 -0.36 -12.19 4.21
C VAL A 126 -0.66 -10.98 5.10
N ILE A 127 -1.92 -10.79 5.49
CA ILE A 127 -2.33 -9.71 6.42
C ILE A 127 -1.60 -9.86 7.75
N GLU A 128 -1.53 -11.07 8.32
CA GLU A 128 -0.81 -11.34 9.56
C GLU A 128 0.69 -11.02 9.44
N ALA A 129 1.31 -11.34 8.30
CA ALA A 129 2.70 -10.98 8.02
C ALA A 129 2.91 -9.46 8.00
N VAL A 130 1.99 -8.71 7.38
CA VAL A 130 1.99 -7.24 7.41
C VAL A 130 1.85 -6.71 8.84
N LEU A 131 0.91 -7.24 9.62
CA LEU A 131 0.72 -6.81 11.01
C LEU A 131 1.95 -7.06 11.87
N LYS A 132 2.61 -8.22 11.68
CA LYS A 132 3.87 -8.55 12.35
C LYS A 132 4.99 -7.59 11.94
N LEU A 133 5.13 -7.31 10.64
CA LEU A 133 6.10 -6.33 10.12
C LEU A 133 5.91 -4.95 10.77
N ARG A 134 4.66 -4.47 10.85
CA ARG A 134 4.35 -3.15 11.42
C ARG A 134 4.60 -3.07 12.92
N ARG A 135 4.38 -4.17 13.67
CA ARG A 135 4.70 -4.25 15.10
C ARG A 135 6.21 -4.26 15.36
N ALA A 136 6.98 -4.87 14.47
CA ALA A 136 8.44 -4.94 14.59
C ALA A 136 9.16 -3.65 14.17
N ARG A 137 8.49 -2.76 13.42
CA ARG A 137 9.07 -1.46 13.03
C ARG A 137 9.19 -0.59 14.28
N PRO A 138 10.39 -0.09 14.63
CA PRO A 138 10.54 0.90 15.69
C PRO A 138 9.58 2.05 15.39
N THR A 139 8.84 2.52 16.40
CA THR A 139 8.00 3.70 16.25
C THR A 139 8.90 4.81 15.75
N ARG A 140 8.74 5.19 14.48
CA ARG A 140 9.40 6.37 13.94
C ARG A 140 9.00 7.50 14.89
N PRO A 141 9.95 8.15 15.60
CA PRO A 141 9.59 9.26 16.47
C PRO A 141 8.80 10.21 15.60
N THR A 142 7.55 10.48 15.99
CA THR A 142 6.82 11.60 15.45
C THR A 142 7.73 12.78 15.75
N THR A 143 8.40 13.32 14.74
CA THR A 143 9.07 14.60 14.87
C THR A 143 7.94 15.61 15.03
N THR A 144 7.39 15.70 16.25
CA THR A 144 6.87 16.95 16.75
C THR A 144 8.09 17.85 16.69
N THR A 145 8.20 18.63 15.62
CA THR A 145 9.10 19.76 15.60
C THR A 145 8.60 20.69 16.70
N THR A 146 9.04 20.45 17.93
CA THR A 146 9.06 21.46 18.98
C THR A 146 10.02 22.50 18.45
N ILE A 147 9.48 23.55 17.84
CA ILE A 147 10.25 24.74 17.52
C ILE A 147 10.57 25.34 18.89
N SER A 148 11.72 24.99 19.46
CA SER A 148 12.32 25.79 20.52
C SER A 148 12.51 27.20 19.97
N PRO A 149 12.20 28.27 20.71
CA PRO A 149 12.45 29.63 20.27
C PRO A 149 13.96 29.83 20.24
N THR A 150 14.59 29.51 19.12
CA THR A 150 16.01 29.83 18.90
C THR A 150 16.11 31.31 18.62
N THR A 151 16.75 32.03 19.54
CA THR A 151 17.24 33.40 19.39
C THR A 151 17.84 33.60 18.00
N PHE A 152 17.27 34.53 17.23
CA PHE A 152 17.81 34.91 15.93
C PHE A 152 19.25 35.43 16.07
N PRO A 153 20.23 34.88 15.35
CA PRO A 153 21.54 35.51 15.22
C PRO A 153 21.39 36.84 14.48
N GLN A 154 21.92 37.93 15.04
CA GLN A 154 21.81 39.29 14.49
C GLN A 154 22.55 39.53 13.16
N THR A 155 23.11 38.50 12.52
CA THR A 155 23.88 38.65 11.27
C THR A 155 23.04 38.49 9.99
N MET A 156 21.71 38.35 10.11
CA MET A 156 20.78 38.24 8.96
C MET A 156 20.37 39.58 8.31
N ASN A 157 21.08 40.68 8.55
CA ASN A 157 20.77 41.98 7.92
C ASN A 157 21.35 42.16 6.50
N THR A 158 22.28 41.31 6.05
CA THR A 158 22.89 41.47 4.72
C THR A 158 22.21 40.65 3.63
N PHE A 159 21.52 39.55 3.97
CA PHE A 159 20.86 38.68 2.99
C PHE A 159 19.44 39.16 2.62
N ARG A 160 18.69 39.76 3.56
CA ARG A 160 17.34 40.29 3.32
C ARG A 160 17.31 41.44 2.31
N ARG A 161 18.38 42.23 2.21
CA ARG A 161 18.44 43.37 1.27
C ARG A 161 18.61 42.96 -0.19
N ARG A 162 19.08 41.73 -0.46
CA ARG A 162 19.42 41.27 -1.82
C ARG A 162 18.26 40.61 -2.58
N ILE A 163 17.25 40.09 -1.88
CA ILE A 163 16.09 39.42 -2.49
C ILE A 163 14.93 40.39 -2.75
N PHE A 164 14.76 41.45 -1.95
CA PHE A 164 13.59 42.33 -2.02
C PHE A 164 13.60 43.42 -3.11
N ASN A 165 14.68 43.56 -3.90
CA ASN A 165 14.80 44.60 -4.94
C ASN A 165 14.86 44.07 -6.38
N ARG A 166 14.34 42.87 -6.68
CA ARG A 166 14.20 42.39 -8.07
C ARG A 166 12.73 42.35 -8.49
N PRO A 167 12.31 43.13 -9.51
CA PRO A 167 10.90 43.30 -9.84
C PRO A 167 10.22 42.07 -10.49
N ASN A 168 10.95 41.00 -10.87
CA ASN A 168 10.39 39.87 -11.64
C ASN A 168 10.77 38.46 -11.11
N LEU A 169 10.76 38.23 -9.80
CA LEU A 169 10.88 36.87 -9.25
C LEU A 169 9.60 36.42 -8.54
N ILE A 170 9.10 35.24 -8.89
CA ILE A 170 7.98 34.56 -8.22
C ILE A 170 8.35 34.34 -6.75
N LYS A 171 7.55 34.90 -5.84
CA LYS A 171 7.75 34.77 -4.39
C LYS A 171 7.37 33.34 -3.95
N PRO A 172 8.26 32.58 -3.30
CA PRO A 172 7.86 31.30 -2.71
C PRO A 172 6.84 31.53 -1.59
N ILE A 173 5.71 30.82 -1.66
CA ILE A 173 4.69 30.82 -0.59
C ILE A 173 5.22 29.95 0.55
N PHE A 174 5.81 30.59 1.56
CA PHE A 174 6.04 29.96 2.85
C PHE A 174 4.75 30.06 3.67
N VAL A 175 4.02 28.95 3.79
CA VAL A 175 2.94 28.84 4.77
C VAL A 175 3.60 28.61 6.13
N SER A 176 3.61 29.65 6.98
CA SER A 176 4.13 29.56 8.35
C SER A 176 3.34 28.53 9.17
N SER A 177 3.95 27.96 10.21
CA SER A 177 3.29 27.07 11.16
C SER A 177 2.03 27.70 11.78
N GLU A 178 2.02 29.02 11.94
CA GLU A 178 0.86 29.83 12.36
C GLU A 178 -0.32 29.76 11.40
N ALA A 179 -0.08 29.79 10.09
CA ALA A 179 -1.17 29.68 9.11
C ALA A 179 -1.84 28.29 9.15
N ARG A 180 -1.07 27.24 9.51
CA ARG A 180 -1.61 25.89 9.72
C ARG A 180 -2.40 25.76 11.02
N SER A 181 -1.96 26.35 12.12
CA SER A 181 -2.71 26.31 13.38
C SER A 181 -4.04 27.05 13.27
N ILE A 182 -4.05 28.23 12.64
CA ILE A 182 -5.28 29.00 12.39
C ILE A 182 -6.25 28.23 11.50
N ALA A 183 -5.76 27.55 10.46
CA ALA A 183 -6.60 26.73 9.58
C ALA A 183 -7.22 25.53 10.33
N LEU A 184 -6.45 24.86 11.18
CA LEU A 184 -6.93 23.74 12.00
C LEU A 184 -7.95 24.18 13.05
N GLU A 185 -7.77 25.36 13.64
CA GLU A 185 -8.69 25.91 14.63
C GLU A 185 -10.03 26.31 13.98
N ARG A 186 -9.98 26.91 12.78
CA ARG A 186 -11.19 27.17 11.97
C ARG A 186 -11.92 25.89 11.57
N LEU A 187 -11.19 24.81 11.27
CA LEU A 187 -11.79 23.52 10.92
C LEU A 187 -12.51 22.89 12.12
N ARG A 188 -11.90 22.96 13.31
CA ARG A 188 -12.51 22.48 14.56
C ARG A 188 -13.77 23.28 14.91
N GLN A 189 -13.74 24.60 14.74
CA GLN A 189 -14.92 25.45 14.96
C GLN A 189 -16.06 25.09 13.99
N GLN A 190 -15.75 24.82 12.72
CA GLN A 190 -16.76 24.38 11.75
C GLN A 190 -17.35 23.02 12.08
N GLN A 191 -16.54 22.05 12.55
CA GLN A 191 -17.02 20.74 12.98
C GLN A 191 -17.94 20.84 14.21
N ALA A 192 -17.56 21.63 15.22
CA ALA A 192 -18.38 21.88 16.39
C ALA A 192 -19.73 22.52 16.04
N ASN A 193 -19.73 23.50 15.13
CA ASN A 193 -20.96 24.12 14.65
C ASN A 193 -21.86 23.12 13.89
N LEU A 194 -21.28 22.24 13.07
CA LEU A 194 -22.02 21.19 12.36
C LEU A 194 -22.67 20.19 13.32
N GLU A 195 -21.95 19.79 14.37
CA GLU A 195 -22.47 18.88 15.40
C GLU A 195 -23.60 19.52 16.20
N ALA A 196 -23.47 20.79 16.57
CA ALA A 196 -24.54 21.54 17.23
C ALA A 196 -25.79 21.66 16.35
N MET A 197 -25.65 21.89 15.04
CA MET A 197 -26.77 21.91 14.10
C MET A 197 -27.44 20.53 13.99
N ARG A 198 -26.65 19.44 13.95
CA ARG A 198 -27.16 18.06 13.92
C ARG A 198 -27.91 17.67 15.20
N GLN A 199 -27.45 18.13 16.36
CA GLN A 199 -28.15 17.90 17.63
C GLN A 199 -29.48 18.65 17.68
N ARG A 200 -29.54 19.89 17.18
CA ARG A 200 -30.80 20.65 17.07
C ARG A 200 -31.80 20.00 16.12
N ALA A 201 -31.35 19.44 15.01
CA ALA A 201 -32.20 18.76 14.03
C ALA A 201 -32.75 17.39 14.49
N ARG A 202 -32.24 16.83 15.60
CA ARG A 202 -32.75 15.58 16.21
C ARG A 202 -33.69 15.81 17.40
N GLY A 203 -33.89 17.07 17.80
CA GLY A 203 -34.70 17.48 18.96
C GLY A 203 -36.05 18.10 18.61
N THR A 204 -36.51 17.95 17.37
CA THR A 204 -37.84 18.34 16.85
C THR A 204 -38.44 17.16 16.13
#